data_AF-A0A2N0KJQ3-F1
#
_entry.id   AF-A0A2N0KJQ3-F1
#
_cell.length_a   1.000
_cell.length_b   1.000
_cell.length_c   1.000
_cell.angle_alpha   90.00
_cell.angle_beta   90.00
_cell.angle_gamma   90.00
#
_symmetry.space_group_name_H-M   'P 1'
#
loop_
_entity.id
_entity.type
_entity.pdbx_description
1 polymer ?
#
loop_
_entity_poly.entity_id
_entity_poly.type
_entity_poly.pdbx_seq_one_letter_code
_entity_poly.pdbx_strand_id
1 'polypeptide(L)'
;MKNEQLVWQIRKKIERLTQRSVDLVIDESESANFRVDLAGEIPQVILGSDIFEYAGFARMCVEYVVESIRQQRLIAELEFHVLLARN
;
A
#
# COMPACT_ATOMS: atom_id res chain seq x y z
N MET A 1 -13.74 6.33 13.29
CA MET A 1 -13.86 7.61 12.54
C MET A 1 -12.54 8.08 11.91
N LYS A 2 -11.51 8.51 12.66
CA LYS A 2 -10.25 9.03 12.05
C LYS A 2 -9.49 7.96 11.24
N ASN A 3 -9.40 6.75 11.77
CA ASN A 3 -8.70 5.64 11.12
C ASN A 3 -9.43 5.19 9.84
N GLU A 4 -10.75 5.05 9.88
CA GLU A 4 -11.58 4.70 8.70
C GLU A 4 -11.45 5.73 7.59
N GLN A 5 -11.40 7.03 7.92
CA GLN A 5 -11.15 8.09 6.94
C GLN A 5 -9.77 7.97 6.31
N LEU A 6 -8.73 7.69 7.11
CA LEU A 6 -7.38 7.48 6.59
C LEU A 6 -7.31 6.27 5.65
N VAL A 7 -7.90 5.13 6.05
CA VAL A 7 -7.96 3.92 5.22
C VAL A 7 -8.67 4.21 3.90
N TRP A 8 -9.80 4.92 3.94
CA TRP A 8 -10.52 5.33 2.75
C TRP A 8 -9.67 6.24 1.84
N GLN A 9 -8.94 7.21 2.40
CA GLN A 9 -8.05 8.09 1.65
C GLN A 9 -6.89 7.33 1.00
N ILE A 10 -6.27 6.40 1.72
CA ILE A 10 -5.18 5.54 1.22
C ILE A 10 -5.69 4.70 0.05
N ARG A 11 -6.82 4.00 0.23
CA ARG A 11 -7.46 3.23 -0.83
C ARG A 11 -7.72 4.09 -2.06
N LYS A 12 -8.39 5.24 -1.90
CA LYS A 12 -8.71 6.14 -3.02
C LYS A 12 -7.47 6.67 -3.72
N LYS A 13 -6.39 6.93 -2.98
CA LYS A 13 -5.12 7.36 -3.55
C LYS A 13 -4.51 6.25 -4.42
N ILE A 14 -4.49 5.01 -3.93
CA ILE A 14 -4.00 3.85 -4.70
C ILE A 14 -4.86 3.65 -5.95
N GLU A 15 -6.18 3.61 -5.82
CA GLU A 15 -7.11 3.43 -6.95
C GLU A 15 -6.90 4.51 -8.02
N ARG A 16 -6.77 5.78 -7.59
CA ARG A 16 -6.53 6.91 -8.50
C ARG A 16 -5.17 6.81 -9.21
N LEU A 17 -4.11 6.39 -8.52
CA LEU A 17 -2.77 6.34 -9.11
C LEU A 17 -2.54 5.12 -10.01
N THR A 18 -3.31 4.06 -9.80
CA THR A 18 -3.21 2.80 -10.55
C THR A 18 -4.31 2.64 -11.60
N GLN A 19 -5.37 3.44 -11.54
CA GLN A 19 -6.58 3.30 -12.35
C GLN A 19 -7.23 1.91 -12.22
N ARG A 20 -7.04 1.25 -11.07
CA ARG A 20 -7.60 -0.08 -10.75
C ARG A 20 -8.25 -0.05 -9.38
N SER A 21 -9.34 -0.80 -9.21
CA SER A 21 -9.89 -1.08 -7.89
C SER A 21 -8.91 -1.94 -7.08
N VAL A 22 -8.88 -1.73 -5.77
CA VAL A 22 -8.10 -2.56 -4.84
C VAL A 22 -8.95 -2.91 -3.63
N ASP A 23 -8.71 -4.10 -3.09
CA ASP A 23 -9.22 -4.49 -1.78
C ASP A 23 -8.17 -4.17 -0.72
N LEU A 24 -8.44 -3.17 0.13
CA LEU A 24 -7.50 -2.72 1.16
C LEU A 24 -7.95 -3.21 2.53
N VAL A 25 -7.11 -4.04 3.15
CA VAL A 25 -7.29 -4.59 4.49
C VAL A 25 -6.22 -4.05 5.41
N ILE A 26 -6.60 -3.73 6.65
CA ILE A 26 -5.65 -3.37 7.70
C ILE A 26 -5.42 -4.58 8.59
N ASP A 27 -4.16 -4.95 8.74
CA ASP A 27 -3.71 -5.97 9.68
C ASP A 27 -3.41 -5.32 11.03
N GLU A 28 -4.30 -5.54 12.00
CA GLU A 28 -4.12 -5.03 13.37
C GLU A 28 -3.16 -5.90 14.19
N SER A 29 -2.80 -7.10 13.71
CA SER A 29 -1.95 -8.06 14.41
C SER A 29 -0.45 -7.88 14.12
N GLU A 30 -0.10 -7.45 12.90
CA GLU A 30 1.27 -7.09 12.51
C GLU A 30 1.35 -5.60 12.16
N SER A 31 1.94 -4.79 13.03
CA SER A 31 1.95 -3.33 12.89
C SER A 31 2.70 -2.85 11.65
N ALA A 32 3.84 -3.47 11.33
CA ALA A 32 4.73 -3.09 10.22
C ALA A 32 4.49 -3.91 8.95
N ASN A 33 3.32 -4.54 8.80
CA ASN A 33 3.03 -5.38 7.64
C ASN A 33 2.78 -4.54 6.37
N PHE A 34 3.21 -5.03 5.21
CA PHE A 34 2.77 -4.53 3.92
C PHE A 34 2.88 -5.64 2.87
N ARG A 35 1.76 -6.08 2.32
CA ARG A 35 1.69 -7.14 1.31
C ARG A 35 0.73 -6.75 0.20
N VAL A 36 1.04 -7.22 -1.00
CA VAL A 36 0.19 -7.07 -2.18
C VAL A 36 0.05 -8.45 -2.80
N ASP A 37 -1.18 -8.86 -3.10
CA ASP A 37 -1.48 -10.02 -3.93
C ASP A 37 -2.08 -9.53 -5.25
N LEU A 38 -1.47 -9.96 -6.36
CA LEU A 38 -1.84 -9.59 -7.72
C LEU A 38 -2.48 -10.75 -8.49
N ALA A 39 -2.63 -11.94 -7.89
CA ALA A 39 -3.15 -13.12 -8.57
C ALA A 39 -4.67 -13.04 -8.86
N GLY A 40 -5.40 -12.21 -8.12
CA GLY A 40 -6.84 -11.97 -8.31
C GLY A 40 -7.18 -10.91 -9.35
N GLU A 41 -8.45 -10.86 -9.76
CA GLU A 41 -8.99 -9.80 -10.64
C GLU A 41 -8.83 -8.41 -10.00
N ILE A 42 -9.10 -8.34 -8.68
CA ILE A 42 -8.89 -7.17 -7.83
C ILE A 42 -7.64 -7.45 -6.98
N PRO A 43 -6.59 -6.62 -7.08
CA PRO A 43 -5.44 -6.71 -6.18
C PRO A 43 -5.84 -6.60 -4.71
N GLN A 44 -5.35 -7.52 -3.89
CA GLN A 44 -5.47 -7.44 -2.45
C GLN A 44 -4.26 -6.71 -1.88
N VAL A 45 -4.52 -5.76 -0.98
CA VAL A 45 -3.51 -4.94 -0.31
C VAL A 45 -3.72 -5.09 1.19
N ILE A 46 -2.70 -5.54 1.89
CA ILE A 46 -2.70 -5.69 3.35
C ILE A 46 -1.67 -4.72 3.91
N LEU A 47 -2.09 -3.78 4.76
CA LEU A 47 -1.20 -2.83 5.43
C LEU A 47 -1.33 -2.99 6.95
N GLY A 48 -0.22 -2.93 7.66
CA GLY A 48 -0.19 -3.00 9.11
C GLY A 48 -0.67 -1.71 9.76
N SER A 49 -1.01 -1.78 11.05
CA SER A 49 -1.58 -0.67 11.83
C SER A 49 -0.64 0.55 12.00
N ASP A 50 0.67 0.42 11.72
CA ASP A 50 1.64 1.52 11.78
C ASP A 50 1.31 2.67 10.83
N ILE A 51 0.45 2.44 9.82
CA ILE A 51 -0.04 3.51 8.93
C ILE A 51 -0.79 4.62 9.69
N PHE A 52 -1.36 4.31 10.86
CA PHE A 52 -2.11 5.28 11.67
C PHE A 52 -1.20 6.18 12.50
N GLU A 53 -0.02 5.70 12.85
CA GLU A 53 0.93 6.37 13.75
C GLU A 53 2.06 7.05 12.97
N TYR A 54 2.52 6.41 11.88
CA TYR A 54 3.69 6.84 11.14
C TYR A 54 3.32 7.23 9.71
N ALA A 55 3.18 8.53 9.46
CA ALA A 55 2.86 9.06 8.13
C ALA A 55 3.90 8.66 7.05
N GLY A 56 5.17 8.51 7.45
CA GLY A 56 6.24 8.02 6.58
C GLY A 56 6.00 6.58 6.12
N PHE A 57 5.59 5.69 7.04
CA PHE A 57 5.23 4.31 6.73
C PHE A 57 4.01 4.25 5.81
N ALA A 58 2.96 5.02 6.10
CA ALA A 58 1.78 5.08 5.23
C ALA A 58 2.12 5.53 3.80
N ARG A 59 2.99 6.53 3.66
CA ARG A 59 3.46 6.99 2.34
C ARG A 59 4.23 5.90 1.61
N MET A 60 5.19 5.29 2.30
CA MET A 60 6.04 4.21 1.81
C MET A 60 5.19 3.02 1.30
N CYS A 61 4.21 2.58 2.09
CA CYS A 61 3.26 1.54 1.69
C CYS A 61 2.47 1.89 0.44
N VAL A 62 1.97 3.13 0.32
CA VAL A 62 1.25 3.56 -0.89
C VAL A 62 2.16 3.51 -2.12
N GLU A 63 3.40 3.97 -2.01
CA GLU A 63 4.35 3.96 -3.14
C GLU A 63 4.66 2.53 -3.58
N TYR A 64 4.94 1.64 -2.63
CA TYR A 64 5.15 0.21 -2.89
C TYR A 64 3.98 -0.41 -3.65
N VAL A 65 2.76 -0.21 -3.14
CA VAL A 65 1.53 -0.81 -3.69
C VAL A 65 1.26 -0.28 -5.10
N VAL A 66 1.35 1.04 -5.28
CA VAL A 66 1.10 1.68 -6.58
C VAL A 66 2.06 1.15 -7.64
N GLU A 67 3.35 1.08 -7.32
CA GLU A 67 4.35 0.63 -8.28
C GLU A 67 4.23 -0.89 -8.55
N SER A 68 3.91 -1.69 -7.53
CA SER A 68 3.66 -3.14 -7.71
C SER A 68 2.47 -3.40 -8.64
N ILE A 69 1.38 -2.65 -8.47
CA ILE A 69 0.21 -2.74 -9.35
C ILE A 69 0.56 -2.23 -10.75
N ARG A 70 1.28 -1.13 -10.90
CA ARG A 70 1.65 -0.60 -12.23
C ARG A 70 2.51 -1.58 -13.02
N GLN A 71 3.43 -2.26 -12.35
CA GLN A 71 4.35 -3.19 -12.99
C GLN A 71 3.79 -4.63 -13.10
N GLN A 72 2.61 -4.90 -12.54
CA GLN A 72 2.02 -6.23 -12.47
C GLN A 72 2.96 -7.28 -11.86
N ARG A 73 3.79 -6.85 -10.90
CA ARG A 73 4.73 -7.71 -10.17
C ARG A 73 5.00 -7.13 -8.80
N LEU A 74 5.42 -7.97 -7.87
CA LEU A 74 5.94 -7.50 -6.59
C LEU A 74 7.29 -6.83 -6.81
N ILE A 75 7.48 -5.71 -6.11
CA ILE A 75 8.74 -4.98 -6.13
C ILE A 75 9.67 -5.63 -5.13
N ALA A 76 10.88 -5.95 -5.58
CA ALA A 76 11.88 -6.51 -4.68
C ALA A 76 12.35 -5.44 -3.69
N GLU A 77 12.74 -5.85 -2.49
CA GLU A 77 13.21 -4.96 -1.42
C GLU A 77 14.30 -3.98 -1.88
N LEU A 78 15.24 -4.45 -2.71
CA LEU A 78 16.29 -3.61 -3.28
C LEU A 78 15.75 -2.52 -4.22
N GLU A 79 14.78 -2.86 -5.08
CA GLU A 79 14.12 -1.90 -5.97
C GLU A 79 13.30 -0.89 -5.16
N PHE A 80 12.77 -1.32 -4.02
CA PHE A 80 12.03 -0.47 -3.12
C PHE A 80 12.93 0.57 -2.42
N HIS A 81 14.13 0.18 -1.99
CA HIS A 81 15.10 1.15 -1.47
C HIS A 81 15.49 2.22 -2.50
N VAL A 82 15.58 1.85 -3.78
CA VAL A 82 15.82 2.81 -4.87
C VAL A 82 14.62 3.75 -5.07
N LEU A 83 13.38 3.25 -4.93
CA LEU A 83 12.18 4.10 -4.97
C LEU A 83 12.17 5.11 -3.82
N LEU A 84 12.52 4.70 -2.61
CA LEU A 84 12.58 5.57 -1.44
C LEU A 84 13.65 6.66 -1.55
N ALA A 85 14.80 6.36 -2.17
CA ALA A 85 15.88 7.32 -2.35
C ALA A 85 15.58 8.43 -3.38
N ARG A 86 14.49 8.31 -4.14
CA ARG A 86 14.07 9.28 -5.17
C ARG A 86 13.08 10.34 -4.68
N ASN A 87 12.61 10.25 -3.44
CA ASN A 87 11.63 11.14 -2.80
C ASN A 87 12.22 11.89 -1.60
#